data_AF-A0A661TCQ4-F1
#
_entry.id   AF-A0A661TCQ4-F1
#
_cell.length_a   1.000
_cell.length_b   1.000
_cell.length_c   1.000
_cell.angle_alpha   90.00
_cell.angle_beta   90.00
_cell.angle_gamma   90.00
#
_symmetry.space_group_name_H-M   'P 1'
#
loop_
_entity.id
_entity.type
_entity.pdbx_description
1 polymer ?
#
loop_
_entity_poly.entity_id
_entity_poly.type
_entity_poly.pdbx_seq_one_letter_code
_entity_poly.pdbx_strand_id
1 'polypeptide(L)'
;QFMQVLGDMENANHDDLKKEIERGAFVRAVFLAESLGLPKEETRNLQARALCQMAVEYRNALGTQKLARQYGFSRADLKETLNQYVEKLRHEGKVRMLEPSYDHHTRKYLTFEEWMALFFKKPDL
;
A
#
# COMPACT_ATOMS: atom_id res chain seq x y z
N GLN A 1 -13.18 3.64 36.77
CA GLN A 1 -12.02 4.46 36.38
C GLN A 1 -11.09 3.74 35.39
N PHE A 2 -10.54 2.56 35.68
CA PHE A 2 -9.67 1.81 34.74
C PHE A 2 -10.36 1.42 33.41
N MET A 3 -11.56 0.84 33.47
CA MET A 3 -12.31 0.45 32.26
C MET A 3 -12.72 1.64 31.38
N GLN A 4 -12.86 2.83 31.96
CA GLN A 4 -13.21 4.04 31.23
C GLN A 4 -12.02 4.59 30.46
N VAL A 5 -10.82 4.58 31.07
CA VAL A 5 -9.57 4.97 30.39
C VAL A 5 -9.27 4.04 29.20
N LEU A 6 -9.55 2.73 29.34
CA LEU A 6 -9.40 1.78 28.23
C LEU A 6 -10.35 2.10 27.07
N GLY A 7 -11.63 2.37 27.35
CA GLY A 7 -12.60 2.75 26.33
C GLY A 7 -12.28 4.09 25.64
N ASP A 8 -11.80 5.09 26.39
CA ASP A 8 -11.39 6.37 25.83
C ASP A 8 -10.16 6.23 24.91
N MET A 9 -9.22 5.35 25.29
CA MET A 9 -8.01 5.07 24.50
C MET A 9 -8.32 4.28 23.22
N GLU A 10 -9.24 3.32 23.28
CA GLU A 10 -9.71 2.57 22.11
C GLU A 10 -10.37 3.51 21.10
N ASN A 11 -11.27 4.40 21.56
CA ASN A 11 -11.90 5.41 20.71
C ASN A 11 -10.87 6.37 20.06
N ALA A 12 -9.89 6.83 20.84
CA ALA A 12 -8.83 7.70 20.31
C ALA A 12 -7.97 7.01 19.23
N ASN A 13 -7.65 5.73 19.42
CA ASN A 13 -6.89 4.95 18.44
C ASN A 13 -7.68 4.70 17.14
N HIS A 14 -9.00 4.49 17.24
CA HIS A 14 -9.88 4.40 16.07
C HIS A 14 -9.96 5.73 15.30
N ASP A 15 -10.06 6.86 16.00
CA ASP A 15 -10.02 8.19 15.39
C ASP A 15 -8.68 8.46 14.70
N ASP A 16 -7.57 8.05 15.31
CA ASP A 16 -6.25 8.19 14.71
C ASP A 16 -6.10 7.32 13.47
N LEU A 17 -6.58 6.07 13.48
CA LEU A 17 -6.61 5.22 12.28
C LEU A 17 -7.35 5.93 11.13
N LYS A 18 -8.52 6.51 11.41
CA LYS A 18 -9.29 7.24 10.41
C LYS A 18 -8.51 8.43 9.83
N LYS A 19 -7.86 9.23 10.69
CA LYS A 19 -7.02 10.37 10.23
C LYS A 19 -5.87 9.91 9.34
N GLU A 20 -5.23 8.79 9.67
CA GLU A 20 -4.14 8.22 8.87
C GLU A 20 -4.63 7.76 7.48
N ILE A 21 -5.82 7.15 7.41
CA ILE A 21 -6.44 6.76 6.13
C ILE A 21 -6.78 8.00 5.30
N GLU A 22 -7.42 9.00 5.91
CA GLU A 22 -7.86 10.23 5.21
C GLU A 22 -6.68 11.02 4.64
N ARG A 23 -5.56 11.09 5.36
CA ARG A 23 -4.34 11.74 4.87
C ARG A 23 -3.50 10.86 3.93
N GLY A 24 -3.95 9.64 3.64
CA GLY A 24 -3.28 8.70 2.74
C GLY A 24 -2.01 8.06 3.30
N ALA A 25 -1.82 8.03 4.62
CA ALA A 25 -0.65 7.45 5.29
C ALA A 25 -0.86 5.95 5.56
N PHE A 26 -1.02 5.16 4.49
CA PHE A 26 -1.50 3.77 4.60
C PHE A 26 -0.55 2.83 5.34
N VAL A 27 0.76 3.03 5.28
CA VAL A 27 1.71 2.22 6.09
C VAL A 27 1.46 2.43 7.59
N ARG A 28 1.17 3.67 8.01
CA ARG A 28 0.84 3.99 9.40
C ARG A 28 -0.56 3.50 9.76
N ALA A 29 -1.51 3.58 8.84
CA ALA A 29 -2.85 3.02 9.02
C ALA A 29 -2.80 1.50 9.26
N VAL A 30 -1.99 0.74 8.50
CA VAL A 30 -1.79 -0.70 8.74
C VAL A 30 -1.27 -0.96 10.15
N PHE A 31 -0.24 -0.22 10.59
CA PHE A 31 0.30 -0.37 11.94
C PHE A 31 -0.76 -0.13 13.02
N LEU A 32 -1.59 0.90 12.88
CA LEU A 32 -2.67 1.18 13.82
C LEU A 32 -3.75 0.10 13.79
N ALA A 33 -4.17 -0.36 12.61
CA ALA A 33 -5.14 -1.44 12.44
C ALA A 33 -4.69 -2.74 13.11
N GLU A 34 -3.41 -3.11 12.94
CA GLU A 34 -2.82 -4.29 13.60
C GLU A 34 -2.78 -4.11 15.12
N SER A 35 -2.45 -2.92 15.62
CA SER A 35 -2.42 -2.62 17.06
C SER A 35 -3.82 -2.63 17.71
N LEU A 36 -4.86 -2.29 16.94
CA LEU A 36 -6.26 -2.35 17.34
C LEU A 36 -6.85 -3.76 17.26
N GLY A 37 -6.11 -4.73 16.70
CA GLY A 37 -6.62 -6.09 16.51
C GLY A 37 -7.77 -6.17 15.50
N LEU A 38 -7.81 -5.26 14.51
CA LEU A 38 -8.86 -5.26 13.50
C LEU A 38 -8.92 -6.59 12.73
N PRO A 39 -10.08 -6.94 12.15
CA PRO A 39 -10.22 -8.14 11.35
C PRO A 39 -9.13 -8.24 10.28
N LYS A 40 -8.68 -9.47 10.01
CA LYS A 40 -7.62 -9.74 9.02
C LYS A 40 -7.96 -9.19 7.65
N GLU A 41 -9.23 -9.24 7.26
CA GLU A 41 -9.71 -8.73 5.98
C GLU A 41 -9.55 -7.21 5.87
N GLU A 42 -9.95 -6.46 6.91
CA GLU A 42 -9.79 -5.00 6.95
C GLU A 42 -8.31 -4.59 6.92
N THR A 43 -7.49 -5.28 7.70
CA THR A 43 -6.04 -5.06 7.70
C THR A 43 -5.43 -5.39 6.33
N ARG A 44 -5.89 -6.46 5.66
CA ARG A 44 -5.41 -6.84 4.32
C ARG A 44 -5.72 -5.78 3.27
N ASN A 45 -6.88 -5.15 3.34
CA ASN A 45 -7.24 -4.05 2.45
C ASN A 45 -6.32 -2.84 2.63
N LEU A 46 -5.98 -2.49 3.87
CA LEU A 46 -5.01 -1.42 4.16
C LEU A 46 -3.60 -1.78 3.68
N GLN A 47 -3.16 -3.03 3.86
CA GLN A 47 -1.88 -3.52 3.37
C GLN A 47 -1.79 -3.45 1.83
N ALA A 48 -2.84 -3.90 1.13
CA ALA A 48 -2.93 -3.80 -0.32
C ALA A 48 -2.85 -2.34 -0.79
N ARG A 49 -3.56 -1.43 -0.11
CA ARG A 49 -3.52 -0.01 -0.40
C ARG A 49 -2.13 0.61 -0.18
N ALA A 50 -1.45 0.25 0.91
CA ALA A 50 -0.08 0.68 1.19
C ALA A 50 0.91 0.19 0.11
N LEU A 51 0.78 -1.06 -0.33
CA LEU A 51 1.59 -1.62 -1.43
C LEU A 51 1.35 -0.89 -2.75
N CYS A 52 0.09 -0.63 -3.08
CA CYS A 52 -0.29 0.12 -4.27
C CYS A 52 0.27 1.55 -4.24
N GLN A 53 0.17 2.26 -3.11
CA GLN A 53 0.77 3.58 -2.98
C GLN A 53 2.28 3.53 -3.17
N MET A 54 2.96 2.59 -2.52
CA MET A 54 4.42 2.45 -2.60
C MET A 54 4.89 2.15 -4.04
N ALA A 55 4.18 1.28 -4.76
CA ALA A 55 4.52 0.90 -6.13
C ALA A 55 4.05 1.91 -7.19
N VAL A 56 2.82 2.40 -7.07
CA VAL A 56 2.14 3.15 -8.12
C VAL A 56 2.30 4.66 -7.91
N GLU A 57 2.24 5.15 -6.69
CA GLU A 57 2.35 6.59 -6.44
C GLU A 57 3.83 6.99 -6.25
N TYR A 58 4.63 6.13 -5.62
CA TYR A 58 6.03 6.45 -5.31
C TYR A 58 7.06 5.74 -6.18
N ARG A 59 6.66 4.76 -7.00
CA ARG A 59 7.58 3.92 -7.83
C ARG A 59 8.75 3.35 -7.02
N ASN A 60 8.54 3.08 -5.73
CA ASN A 60 9.59 2.68 -4.80
C ASN A 60 9.71 1.16 -4.73
N ALA A 61 10.53 0.59 -5.61
CA ALA A 61 10.73 -0.86 -5.69
C ALA A 61 11.20 -1.49 -4.38
N LEU A 62 12.18 -0.87 -3.69
CA LEU A 62 12.69 -1.42 -2.43
C LEU A 62 11.64 -1.39 -1.33
N GLY A 63 10.88 -0.29 -1.23
CA GLY A 63 9.78 -0.14 -0.29
C GLY A 63 8.68 -1.17 -0.56
N THR A 64 8.27 -1.33 -1.82
CA THR A 64 7.25 -2.31 -2.21
C THR A 64 7.68 -3.73 -1.86
N GLN A 65 8.93 -4.10 -2.15
CA GLN A 65 9.46 -5.43 -1.84
C GLN A 65 9.48 -5.70 -0.33
N LYS A 66 9.95 -4.72 0.47
CA LYS A 66 9.98 -4.85 1.93
C LYS A 66 8.57 -5.00 2.52
N LEU A 67 7.63 -4.15 2.10
CA LEU A 67 6.25 -4.21 2.57
C LEU A 67 5.57 -5.52 2.15
N ALA A 68 5.78 -5.99 0.92
CA ALA A 68 5.14 -7.21 0.43
C ALA A 68 5.55 -8.42 1.28
N ARG A 69 6.84 -8.53 1.61
CA ARG A 69 7.36 -9.55 2.51
C ARG A 69 6.81 -9.41 3.94
N GLN A 70 6.80 -8.19 4.47
CA GLN A 70 6.28 -7.92 5.81
C GLN A 70 4.80 -8.31 5.93
N TYR A 71 4.01 -8.05 4.90
CA TYR A 71 2.57 -8.34 4.86
C TYR A 71 2.26 -9.75 4.35
N GLY A 72 3.27 -10.57 4.04
CA GLY A 72 3.10 -11.94 3.54
C GLY A 72 2.36 -12.02 2.20
N PHE A 73 2.54 -11.05 1.31
CA PHE A 73 2.04 -11.14 -0.06
C PHE A 73 2.93 -12.07 -0.88
N SER A 74 2.32 -13.05 -1.54
CA SER A 74 3.02 -13.77 -2.59
C SER A 74 3.30 -12.83 -3.75
N ARG A 75 4.28 -13.20 -4.58
CA ARG A 75 4.56 -12.49 -5.83
C ARG A 75 3.35 -12.44 -6.76
N ALA A 76 2.55 -13.52 -6.82
CA ALA A 76 1.34 -13.56 -7.61
C ALA A 76 0.28 -12.59 -7.04
N ASP A 77 0.07 -12.62 -5.72
CA ASP A 77 -0.88 -11.75 -5.02
C ASP A 77 -0.54 -10.28 -5.24
N LEU A 78 0.75 -9.93 -5.12
CA LEU A 78 1.21 -8.57 -5.33
C LEU A 78 0.97 -8.12 -6.78
N LYS A 79 1.30 -8.97 -7.76
CA LYS A 79 1.09 -8.64 -9.17
C LYS A 79 -0.38 -8.42 -9.48
N GLU A 80 -1.25 -9.30 -8.98
CA GLU A 80 -2.69 -9.18 -9.13
C GLU A 80 -3.23 -7.91 -8.46
N THR A 81 -2.83 -7.64 -7.21
CA THR A 81 -3.21 -6.44 -6.45
C THR A 81 -2.85 -5.16 -7.20
N LEU A 82 -1.63 -5.08 -7.75
CA LEU A 82 -1.18 -3.91 -8.50
C LEU A 82 -1.96 -3.75 -9.81
N ASN A 83 -2.21 -4.84 -10.54
CA ASN A 83 -3.01 -4.81 -11.76
C ASN A 83 -4.44 -4.32 -11.50
N GLN A 84 -5.11 -4.89 -10.49
CA GLN A 84 -6.47 -4.48 -10.12
C GLN A 84 -6.53 -3.00 -9.74
N TYR A 85 -5.50 -2.50 -9.04
CA TYR A 85 -5.44 -1.10 -8.68
C TYR A 85 -5.22 -0.17 -9.88
N VAL A 86 -4.38 -0.56 -10.84
CA VAL A 86 -4.19 0.20 -12.09
C VAL A 86 -5.48 0.26 -12.89
N GLU A 87 -6.17 -0.86 -13.05
CA GLU A 87 -7.45 -0.90 -13.75
C GLU A 87 -8.50 -0.01 -13.07
N LYS A 88 -8.53 -0.02 -11.73
CA LYS A 88 -9.35 0.92 -10.96
C LYS A 88 -8.99 2.38 -11.26
N LEU A 89 -7.70 2.74 -11.28
CA LEU A 89 -7.27 4.10 -11.59
C LEU A 89 -7.66 4.52 -13.02
N ARG A 90 -7.54 3.61 -13.99
CA ARG A 90 -7.96 3.83 -15.39
C ARG A 90 -9.47 4.09 -15.45
N HIS A 91 -10.27 3.25 -14.79
CA HIS A 91 -11.72 3.40 -14.73
C HIS A 91 -12.16 4.70 -14.03
N GLU A 92 -11.46 5.11 -12.97
CA GLU A 92 -11.70 6.37 -12.25
C GLU A 92 -11.17 7.61 -12.99
N GLY A 93 -10.56 7.47 -14.17
CA GLY A 93 -9.97 8.59 -14.92
C GLY A 93 -8.71 9.18 -14.27
N LYS A 94 -8.12 8.52 -13.27
CA LYS A 94 -6.92 8.96 -12.53
C LYS A 94 -5.63 8.61 -13.27
N VAL A 95 -5.63 8.78 -14.59
CA VAL A 95 -4.54 8.36 -15.50
C VAL A 95 -3.21 9.07 -15.22
N ARG A 96 -3.23 10.26 -14.60
CA ARG A 96 -2.03 11.00 -14.21
C ARG A 96 -1.10 10.19 -13.30
N MET A 97 -1.65 9.33 -12.44
CA MET A 97 -0.84 8.45 -11.57
C MET A 97 -0.11 7.33 -12.33
N LEU A 98 -0.51 7.09 -13.57
CA LEU A 98 0.04 6.05 -14.45
C LEU A 98 0.99 6.63 -15.50
N GLU A 99 1.17 7.95 -15.53
CA GLU A 99 2.11 8.59 -16.44
C GLU A 99 3.54 8.07 -16.23
N PRO A 100 4.36 8.06 -17.29
CA PRO A 100 5.75 7.67 -17.19
C PRO A 100 6.46 8.44 -16.08
N SER A 101 7.16 7.72 -15.20
CA SER A 101 7.88 8.29 -14.06
C SER A 101 9.36 7.99 -14.19
N TYR A 102 10.20 8.94 -13.78
CA TYR A 102 11.65 8.75 -13.82
C TYR A 102 12.08 7.67 -12.82
N ASP A 103 12.77 6.65 -13.32
CA ASP A 103 13.34 5.59 -12.52
C ASP A 103 14.86 5.80 -12.39
N HIS A 104 15.33 6.00 -11.15
CA HIS A 104 16.73 6.28 -10.86
C HIS A 104 17.67 5.11 -11.16
N HIS A 105 17.17 3.87 -11.16
CA HIS A 105 17.98 2.68 -11.41
C HIS A 105 18.31 2.53 -12.90
N THR A 106 17.33 2.75 -13.77
CA THR A 106 17.47 2.64 -15.22
C THR A 106 17.85 3.97 -15.89
N ARG A 107 17.71 5.09 -15.17
CA ARG A 107 17.89 6.46 -15.67
C ARG A 107 16.95 6.83 -16.82
N LYS A 108 15.75 6.24 -16.85
CA LYS A 108 14.73 6.44 -17.89
C LYS A 108 13.40 6.78 -17.27
N TYR A 109 12.54 7.43 -18.05
CA TYR A 109 11.11 7.48 -17.75
C TYR A 109 10.50 6.15 -18.16
N LEU A 110 9.82 5.50 -17.22
CA LEU A 110 9.16 4.21 -17.43
C LEU A 110 7.67 4.37 -17.25
N THR A 111 6.88 3.77 -18.15
CA THR A 111 5.47 3.52 -17.86
C THR A 111 5.35 2.60 -16.63
N PHE A 112 4.16 2.55 -16.02
CA PHE A 112 3.98 1.63 -14.90
C PHE A 112 4.15 0.16 -15.33
N GLU A 113 3.72 -0.20 -16.54
CA GLU A 113 3.87 -1.55 -17.08
C GLU A 113 5.34 -1.92 -17.30
N GLU A 114 6.16 -1.00 -17.80
CA GLU A 114 7.61 -1.19 -17.94
C GLU A 114 8.28 -1.34 -16.57
N TRP A 115 7.90 -0.48 -15.62
CA TRP A 115 8.38 -0.57 -14.25
C TRP A 115 8.01 -1.91 -13.61
N MET A 116 6.76 -2.37 -13.77
CA MET A 116 6.30 -3.68 -13.28
C MET A 116 7.10 -4.82 -13.90
N ALA A 117 7.33 -4.80 -15.21
CA ALA A 117 8.10 -5.83 -15.90
C ALA A 117 9.52 -5.95 -15.32
N LEU A 118 10.17 -4.81 -15.02
CA LEU A 118 11.50 -4.79 -14.40
C LEU A 118 11.47 -5.20 -12.92
N PHE A 119 10.49 -4.69 -12.16
CA PHE A 119 10.31 -5.00 -10.74
C PHE A 119 10.13 -6.50 -10.53
N PHE A 120 9.26 -7.12 -11.31
CA PHE A 120 9.03 -8.55 -11.27
C PHE A 120 10.12 -9.36 -11.99
N LYS A 121 11.01 -8.80 -12.81
CA LYS A 121 12.11 -9.63 -13.37
C LYS A 121 13.03 -10.23 -12.28
N LYS A 122 13.08 -9.60 -11.09
CA LYS A 122 13.86 -10.08 -9.95
C LYS A 122 13.20 -11.30 -9.31
N PRO A 123 13.95 -12.38 -9.00
CA PRO A 123 13.41 -13.60 -8.42
C PRO A 123 13.00 -13.42 -6.95
N ASP A 124 13.60 -12.46 -6.25
CA ASP A 124 13.49 -12.35 -4.80
C ASP A 124 12.27 -11.55 -4.34
N LEU A 125 11.08 -11.93 -4.79
CA LEU A 125 9.85 -11.44 -4.17
C LEU A 125 9.14 -12.59 -3.45
#